data_AF-A0A736M4E4-F1
#
_entry.id   AF-A0A736M4E4-F1
#
_cell.length_a   1.000
_cell.length_b   1.000
_cell.length_c   1.000
_cell.angle_alpha   90.00
_cell.angle_beta   90.00
_cell.angle_gamma   90.00
#
_symmetry.space_group_name_H-M   'P 1'
#
loop_
_entity.id
_entity.type
_entity.pdbx_description
1 polymer ?
#
loop_
_entity_poly.entity_id
_entity_poly.type
_entity_poly.pdbx_seq_one_letter_code
_entity_poly.pdbx_strand_id
1 'polypeptide(L)' 'MNLQIAIPSGPDFLSYDEFAKQYGCSLNTVKEMVKRGELLTVPRTREGGLGRINMIAFRTRLLAQALNSRYAVFQ' A
#
# COMPACT_ATOMS: atom_id res chain seq x y z
N MET A 1 -9.97 24.15 -10.92
CA MET A 1 -8.57 23.71 -10.74
C MET A 1 -8.58 22.24 -10.39
N ASN A 2 -8.01 21.38 -11.25
CA ASN A 2 -7.80 19.97 -10.90
C ASN A 2 -6.43 19.90 -10.22
N LEU A 3 -6.39 19.83 -8.89
CA LEU A 3 -5.15 19.68 -8.13
C LEU A 3 -4.57 18.30 -8.45
N GLN A 4 -3.58 18.26 -9.34
CA GLN A 4 -2.79 17.05 -9.60
C GLN A 4 -1.82 16.87 -8.43
N ILE A 5 -2.16 15.98 -7.51
CA ILE A 5 -1.27 15.59 -6.41
C ILE A 5 -0.51 14.34 -6.84
N ALA A 6 0.81 14.43 -6.87
CA ALA A 6 1.66 13.30 -7.20
C ALA A 6 1.64 12.25 -6.07
N ILE A 7 1.57 10.97 -6.43
CA ILE A 7 1.76 9.89 -5.47
C ILE A 7 3.22 9.93 -5.01
N PRO A 8 3.51 9.89 -3.68
CA PRO A 8 4.87 9.88 -3.18
C PRO A 8 5.72 8.76 -3.80
N SER A 9 7.00 9.03 -4.09
CA SER A 9 7.94 8.06 -4.67
C SER A 9 8.28 6.91 -3.70
N GLY A 10 8.84 5.81 -4.22
CA GLY A 10 9.06 4.57 -3.48
C GLY A 10 8.86 3.31 -4.33
N PRO A 11 9.18 2.12 -3.79
CA PRO A 11 9.13 0.87 -4.53
C PRO A 11 7.72 0.59 -5.04
N ASP A 12 7.60 0.04 -6.24
CA ASP A 12 6.29 -0.28 -6.83
C ASP A 12 5.66 -1.55 -6.22
N PHE A 13 6.52 -2.48 -5.81
CA PHE A 13 6.12 -3.78 -5.28
C PHE A 13 6.98 -4.18 -4.08
N LEU A 14 6.33 -4.76 -3.07
CA LEU A 14 7.03 -5.38 -1.93
C LEU A 14 6.51 -6.79 -1.68
N SER A 15 7.37 -7.66 -1.18
CA SER A 15 6.94 -8.90 -0.53
C SER A 15 6.27 -8.62 0.82
N TYR A 16 5.60 -9.62 1.37
CA TYR A 16 4.93 -9.46 2.67
C TYR A 16 5.93 -9.23 3.80
N ASP A 17 7.13 -9.82 3.71
CA ASP A 17 8.19 -9.68 4.71
C ASP A 17 8.83 -8.30 4.67
N GLU A 18 9.11 -7.78 3.47
CA GLU A 18 9.62 -6.42 3.29
C GLU A 18 8.61 -5.38 3.80
N PHE A 19 7.32 -5.56 3.49
CA PHE A 19 6.26 -4.70 4.01
C PHE A 19 6.17 -4.77 5.54
N ALA A 20 6.18 -5.97 6.11
CA ALA A 20 6.14 -6.18 7.56
C ALA A 20 7.29 -5.45 8.27
N LYS A 21 8.51 -5.59 7.76
CA LYS A 21 9.70 -4.90 8.29
C LYS A 21 9.61 -3.39 8.15
N GLN A 22 9.20 -2.90 6.99
CA GLN A 22 9.16 -1.46 6.71
C GLN A 22 8.12 -0.73 7.58
N TYR A 23 6.97 -1.36 7.82
CA TYR A 23 5.85 -0.75 8.56
C TYR A 23 5.72 -1.25 10.00
N GLY A 24 6.71 -2.01 10.51
CA GLY A 24 6.77 -2.45 11.89
C GLY A 24 5.59 -3.33 12.32
N CYS A 25 5.09 -4.19 11.42
CA CYS A 25 3.95 -5.07 11.69
C CYS A 25 4.32 -6.56 11.49
N SER A 26 3.50 -7.46 12.05
CA SER A 26 3.75 -8.90 11.90
C SER A 26 3.33 -9.40 10.51
N LEU A 27 3.97 -10.47 10.02
CA LEU A 27 3.55 -11.14 8.79
C LEU A 27 2.08 -11.61 8.83
N ASN A 28 1.58 -12.00 9.99
CA ASN A 28 0.16 -12.35 10.16
C ASN A 28 -0.74 -11.14 9.95
N THR A 29 -0.36 -9.98 10.48
CA THR A 29 -1.06 -8.72 10.25
C THR A 29 -1.13 -8.40 8.77
N VAL A 30 -0.02 -8.51 8.04
CA VAL A 30 0.01 -8.28 6.59
C VAL A 30 -0.95 -9.22 5.84
N LYS A 31 -0.96 -10.51 6.18
CA LYS A 31 -1.87 -11.50 5.58
C LYS A 31 -3.33 -11.16 5.85
N GLU A 32 -3.67 -10.75 7.08
CA GLU A 32 -5.02 -10.33 7.43
C GLU A 32 -5.43 -9.06 6.71
N MET A 33 -4.53 -8.07 6.56
CA MET A 33 -4.80 -6.86 5.78
C MET A 33 -5.07 -7.17 4.31
N VAL A 34 -4.33 -8.11 3.70
CA VAL A 34 -4.60 -8.58 2.34
C VAL A 34 -5.97 -9.26 2.26
N LYS A 35 -6.29 -10.14 3.23
CA LYS A 35 -7.58 -10.84 3.29
C LYS A 35 -8.76 -9.87 3.43
N ARG A 36 -8.58 -8.79 4.19
CA ARG A 36 -9.55 -7.69 4.34
C ARG A 36 -9.64 -6.77 3.13
N GLY A 37 -8.76 -6.93 2.14
CA GLY A 37 -8.69 -6.09 0.95
C GLY A 37 -8.08 -4.72 1.21
N GLU A 38 -7.47 -4.50 2.37
CA GLU A 38 -6.77 -3.26 2.73
C GLU A 38 -5.48 -3.09 1.91
N LEU A 39 -4.78 -4.21 1.68
CA LEU A 39 -3.60 -4.28 0.80
C LEU A 39 -3.96 -4.98 -0.50
N LEU A 40 -3.81 -4.26 -1.62
CA LEU A 40 -3.97 -4.83 -2.95
C LEU A 40 -2.67 -5.53 -3.35
N THR A 41 -2.81 -6.73 -3.92
CA THR A 41 -1.68 -7.51 -4.44
C THR A 41 -1.73 -7.56 -5.96
N VAL A 42 -0.56 -7.65 -6.58
CA VAL A 42 -0.47 -7.88 -8.02
C VAL A 42 -0.68 -9.36 -8.29
N PRO A 43 -1.59 -9.72 -9.21
CA PRO A 43 -1.81 -11.12 -9.59
C PRO A 43 -0.52 -11.72 -10.15
N ARG A 44 -0.32 -13.01 -9.89
CA ARG A 44 0.90 -13.72 -10.28
C ARG A 44 0.92 -13.91 -11.79
N THR A 45 2.08 -13.79 -12.40
CA THR A 45 2.35 -14.33 -13.75
C THR A 45 2.70 -15.82 -13.74
N ARG A 46 2.97 -16.41 -12.56
CA ARG A 46 3.35 -17.83 -12.41
C ARG A 46 2.67 -18.48 -11.21
N GLU A 47 2.13 -19.69 -11.40
CA GLU A 47 1.54 -20.47 -10.32
C GLU A 47 2.58 -20.77 -9.22
N GLY A 48 2.19 -20.61 -7.95
CA GLY A 48 3.02 -20.95 -6.79
C GLY A 48 3.85 -19.79 -6.17
N GLY A 49 4.07 -18.68 -6.87
CA GLY A 49 4.82 -17.53 -6.30
C GLY A 49 4.07 -16.78 -5.19
N LEU A 50 4.78 -16.23 -4.19
CA LEU A 50 4.16 -15.32 -3.22
C LEU A 50 3.72 -14.04 -3.92
N GLY A 51 2.45 -13.65 -3.75
CA GLY A 51 1.92 -12.39 -4.29
C GLY A 51 2.69 -11.19 -3.72
N ARG A 52 2.94 -10.18 -4.56
CA ARG A 52 3.57 -8.92 -4.13
C ARG A 52 2.51 -7.86 -3.85
N ILE A 53 2.72 -7.07 -2.81
CA ILE A 53 1.86 -5.94 -2.46
C ILE A 53 2.11 -4.82 -3.46
N ASN A 54 1.03 -4.26 -4.02
CA ASN A 54 1.07 -3.10 -4.89
C ASN A 54 1.21 -1.83 -4.04
N MET A 55 2.42 -1.32 -3.97
CA MET A 55 2.75 -0.16 -3.13
C MET A 55 2.28 1.16 -3.72
N ILE A 56 2.08 1.24 -5.04
CA ILE A 56 1.48 2.42 -5.68
C ILE A 56 0.04 2.55 -5.20
N ALA A 57 -0.73 1.46 -5.27
CA ALA A 57 -2.11 1.43 -4.81
C ALA A 57 -2.23 1.73 -3.31
N PHE A 58 -1.33 1.17 -2.49
CA PHE A 58 -1.26 1.46 -1.06
C PHE A 58 -1.02 2.94 -0.77
N ARG A 59 0.02 3.55 -1.37
CA ARG A 59 0.33 4.98 -1.22
C ARG A 59 -0.80 5.88 -1.71
N THR A 60 -1.45 5.51 -2.81
CA THR A 60 -2.60 6.23 -3.35
C THR A 60 -3.76 6.24 -2.36
N ARG A 61 -4.06 5.09 -1.74
CA ARG A 61 -5.11 4.99 -0.71
C ARG A 61 -4.76 5.82 0.53
N LEU A 62 -3.52 5.77 1.00
CA LEU A 62 -3.08 6.59 2.12
C LEU A 62 -3.21 8.09 1.81
N LEU A 63 -2.81 8.51 0.61
CA LEU A 63 -2.96 9.89 0.17
C LEU A 63 -4.45 10.31 0.11
N ALA A 64 -5.31 9.47 -0.45
CA ALA A 64 -6.74 9.73 -0.49
C ALA A 64 -7.34 9.83 0.92
N GLN A 65 -6.91 8.99 1.86
CA GLN A 65 -7.31 9.08 3.26
C GLN A 65 -6.82 10.36 3.92
N ALA A 66 -5.57 10.76 3.67
CA ALA A 66 -5.01 12.01 4.18
C ALA A 66 -5.79 13.21 3.66
N LEU A 67 -6.09 13.26 2.36
CA LEU A 67 -6.89 14.33 1.75
C LEU A 67 -8.32 14.41 2.30
N ASN A 68 -8.92 13.27 2.64
CA ASN A 68 -10.25 13.22 3.24
C ASN A 68 -10.23 13.42 4.77
N SER A 69 -9.06 13.39 5.41
CA SER A 69 -8.92 13.64 6.84
C SER A 69 -8.91 15.14 7.10
N ARG A 70 -9.82 15.63 7.96
CA ARG A 70 -9.89 17.04 8.38
C ARG A 70 -8.62 17.57 9.08
N TYR A 71 -7.60 16.73 9.28
CA TYR A 71 -6.34 17.05 9.93
C TYR A 71 -5.16 17.24 8.96
N ALA A 72 -5.38 17.13 7.64
CA ALA A 72 -4.32 17.43 6.68
C ALA A 72 -4.11 18.96 6.55
N VAL A 73 -3.31 19.50 7.46
CA VAL A 73 -2.73 20.83 7.30
C VAL A 73 -1.62 20.70 6.25
N PHE A 74 -1.95 20.99 4.99
CA PHE A 74 -0.93 21.26 3.98
C PHE A 74 -0.41 22.68 4.25
N GLN A 75 0.74 22.80 4.90
CA GLN A 75 1.52 24.04 4.97
C GLN A 75 2.46 24.14 3.79
#